data_AF-Q29TS3-F1
#
_entry.id   AF-Q29TS3-F1
#
_cell.length_a   1.000
_cell.length_b   1.000
_cell.length_c   1.000
_cell.angle_alpha   90.00
_cell.angle_beta   90.00
_cell.angle_gamma   90.00
#
_symmetry.space_group_name_H-M   'P 1'
#
loop_
_entity.id
_entity.type
_entity.pdbx_description
1 polymer ?
#
loop_
_entity_poly.entity_id
_entity_poly.type
_entity_poly.pdbx_seq_one_letter_code
_entity_poly.pdbx_strand_id
1 'polypeptide(L)'
;TGNGLRIEGVLGCCASGNVRNACVSDTEMGIGGTCQWKFCSLTPRTTMCVLFEISAQHGSAVAQGARGMVQFVAQYQHADGRKRIRVTTTCRSWADMATQQPNIAYGFDQEAGAVAIARLASWRATNENDTPAALRWLDRTLIRLCQKFGEYAKDDPNSFRLSDKFSLFPQFMFHLRRSQFLQVFNNSPDETAYYRHILFSENVLESTTMIQPVLFSYSFSGPPEPVLLDTSSILPDRILLMDDYFHVLIYHGQTIAAWKKMNYHEDPQYATFKQLLEAPVGDATAILQERWPMPRYIVTEYEGSQARFLLSKVNPSLTHNNPYASEGGAPVFTDDVSL
;
A
#
# COMPACT_ATOMS: atom_id res chain seq x y z
N THR A 1 -0.30 -27.86 -4.63
CA THR A 1 0.28 -27.13 -5.77
C THR A 1 0.64 -28.14 -6.86
N GLY A 2 0.74 -27.71 -8.11
CA GLY A 2 1.27 -28.55 -9.19
C GLY A 2 2.79 -28.72 -9.09
N ASN A 3 3.35 -29.63 -9.91
CA ASN A 3 4.78 -29.89 -9.94
C ASN A 3 5.61 -28.60 -10.10
N GLY A 4 6.67 -28.46 -9.32
CA GLY A 4 7.59 -27.32 -9.38
C GLY A 4 7.31 -26.19 -8.37
N LEU A 5 6.16 -26.18 -7.68
CA LEU A 5 5.85 -25.16 -6.65
C LEU A 5 5.68 -25.79 -5.26
N ARG A 6 6.37 -25.22 -4.28
CA ARG A 6 6.17 -25.50 -2.85
C ARG A 6 5.66 -24.25 -2.12
N ILE A 7 5.01 -24.44 -0.97
CA ILE A 7 4.42 -23.38 -0.17
C ILE A 7 5.35 -23.10 1.02
N GLU A 8 5.86 -21.87 1.12
CA GLU A 8 6.69 -21.43 2.25
C GLU A 8 5.83 -21.10 3.48
N GLY A 9 4.66 -20.52 3.23
CA GLY A 9 3.68 -20.22 4.26
C GLY A 9 2.72 -19.10 3.86
N VAL A 10 2.02 -18.57 4.86
CA VAL A 10 1.00 -17.53 4.68
C VAL A 10 1.27 -16.34 5.60
N LEU A 11 1.13 -15.14 5.06
CA LEU A 11 1.04 -13.88 5.80
C LEU A 11 -0.45 -13.47 5.85
N GLY A 12 -1.07 -13.67 7.00
CA GLY A 12 -2.47 -13.33 7.25
C GLY A 12 -2.95 -13.79 8.62
N CYS A 13 -4.16 -13.38 9.02
CA CYS A 13 -4.74 -13.71 10.31
C CYS A 13 -5.37 -15.11 10.34
N CYS A 14 -4.54 -16.14 10.55
CA CYS A 14 -4.98 -17.53 10.63
C CYS A 14 -4.16 -18.34 11.63
N ALA A 15 -4.56 -19.59 11.87
CA ALA A 15 -3.79 -20.57 12.61
C ALA A 15 -3.33 -21.70 11.68
N SER A 16 -2.16 -22.29 11.97
CA SER A 16 -1.68 -23.46 11.24
C SER A 16 -2.64 -24.65 11.43
N GLY A 17 -2.89 -25.39 10.34
CA GLY A 17 -3.55 -26.68 10.37
C GLY A 17 -2.62 -27.84 10.73
N ASN A 18 -1.30 -27.61 10.74
CA ASN A 18 -0.25 -28.60 11.00
C ASN A 18 -0.34 -29.84 10.08
N VAL A 19 -0.66 -29.62 8.80
CA VAL A 19 -0.72 -30.68 7.79
C VAL A 19 0.43 -30.48 6.81
N ARG A 20 1.37 -31.42 6.80
CA ARG A 20 2.52 -31.41 5.89
C ARG A 20 2.39 -32.48 4.82
N ASN A 21 2.70 -32.11 3.58
CA ASN A 21 2.80 -33.02 2.45
C ASN A 21 3.85 -32.51 1.45
N ALA A 22 3.95 -33.14 0.28
CA ALA A 22 4.94 -32.79 -0.75
C ALA A 22 4.84 -31.35 -1.30
N CYS A 23 3.73 -30.63 -1.03
CA CYS A 23 3.56 -29.24 -1.44
C CYS A 23 4.17 -28.24 -0.45
N VAL A 24 4.60 -28.66 0.73
CA VAL A 24 5.16 -27.74 1.75
C VAL A 24 6.67 -27.59 1.52
N SER A 25 7.15 -26.34 1.56
CA SER A 25 8.57 -26.03 1.47
C SER A 25 9.30 -26.38 2.77
N ASP A 26 10.61 -26.64 2.66
CA ASP A 26 11.50 -26.73 3.83
C ASP A 26 11.92 -25.34 4.33
N THR A 27 11.75 -24.30 3.49
CA THR A 27 11.91 -22.89 3.84
C THR A 27 10.58 -22.35 4.35
N GLU A 28 10.54 -21.90 5.60
CA GLU A 28 9.32 -21.39 6.23
C GLU A 28 9.31 -19.87 6.30
N MET A 29 8.17 -19.27 5.93
CA MET A 29 7.93 -17.82 6.02
C MET A 29 6.51 -17.54 6.48
N GLY A 30 6.33 -16.61 7.42
CA GLY A 30 5.01 -16.38 8.00
C GLY A 30 4.52 -17.58 8.82
N ILE A 31 3.26 -17.96 8.61
CA ILE A 31 2.67 -19.19 9.18
C ILE A 31 2.95 -20.34 8.20
N GLY A 32 4.17 -20.88 8.29
CA GLY A 32 4.72 -21.93 7.42
C GLY A 32 4.52 -23.36 7.94
N GLY A 33 5.28 -24.30 7.36
CA GLY A 33 5.33 -25.70 7.81
C GLY A 33 4.05 -26.52 7.56
N THR A 34 3.09 -25.96 6.81
CA THR A 34 1.78 -26.55 6.57
C THR A 34 1.27 -26.22 5.17
N CYS A 35 0.36 -27.04 4.64
CA CYS A 35 -0.45 -26.72 3.45
C CYS A 35 -1.92 -26.46 3.79
N GLN A 36 -2.25 -26.38 5.08
CA GLN A 36 -3.59 -26.08 5.57
C GLN A 36 -3.53 -25.02 6.68
N TRP A 37 -4.50 -24.10 6.65
CA TRP A 37 -4.69 -23.06 7.66
C TRP A 37 -6.15 -23.01 8.08
N LYS A 38 -6.39 -22.67 9.35
CA LYS A 38 -7.71 -22.52 9.94
C LYS A 38 -8.00 -21.04 10.15
N PHE A 39 -9.16 -20.62 9.67
CA PHE A 39 -9.73 -19.29 9.88
C PHE A 39 -10.98 -19.46 10.74
N CYS A 40 -10.94 -18.98 11.98
CA CYS A 40 -12.10 -19.06 12.88
C CYS A 40 -13.23 -18.12 12.47
N SER A 41 -12.88 -17.03 11.78
CA SER A 41 -13.80 -16.10 11.13
C SER A 41 -13.19 -15.64 9.82
N LEU A 42 -14.02 -15.47 8.80
CA LEU A 42 -13.64 -14.94 7.51
C LEU A 42 -14.81 -14.15 6.93
N THR A 43 -14.49 -13.05 6.26
CA THR A 43 -15.46 -12.23 5.55
C THR A 43 -15.11 -12.22 4.06
N PRO A 44 -15.98 -11.72 3.18
CA PRO A 44 -15.62 -11.52 1.77
C PRO A 44 -14.41 -10.60 1.55
N ARG A 45 -14.02 -9.79 2.54
CA ARG A 45 -12.83 -8.91 2.50
C ARG A 45 -11.54 -9.61 2.93
N THR A 46 -11.63 -10.71 3.68
CA THR A 46 -10.46 -11.41 4.21
C THR A 46 -9.54 -11.86 3.10
N THR A 47 -8.34 -11.30 3.07
CA THR A 47 -7.30 -11.57 2.09
C THR A 47 -6.04 -12.04 2.80
N MET A 48 -5.40 -13.08 2.26
CA MET A 48 -4.13 -13.59 2.76
C MET A 48 -3.08 -13.53 1.66
N CYS A 49 -1.80 -13.36 2.02
CA CYS A 49 -0.69 -13.49 1.09
C CYS A 49 -0.07 -14.88 1.25
N VAL A 50 -0.05 -15.68 0.19
CA VAL A 50 0.55 -17.02 0.19
C VAL A 50 1.88 -16.96 -0.54
N LEU A 51 2.94 -17.41 0.13
CA LEU A 51 4.30 -17.38 -0.36
C LEU A 51 4.67 -18.75 -0.94
N PHE A 52 5.27 -18.73 -2.13
CA PHE A 52 5.64 -19.93 -2.86
C PHE A 52 7.13 -19.92 -3.18
N GLU A 53 7.71 -21.10 -3.16
CA GLU A 53 9.06 -21.37 -3.62
C GLU A 53 9.01 -22.18 -4.92
N ILE A 54 9.89 -21.85 -5.86
CA ILE A 54 10.13 -22.66 -7.04
C ILE A 54 11.09 -23.79 -6.68
N SER A 55 10.60 -25.02 -6.69
CA SER A 55 11.37 -26.22 -6.31
C SER A 55 12.25 -26.81 -7.42
N ALA A 56 12.14 -26.30 -8.64
CA ALA A 56 12.98 -26.74 -9.75
C ALA A 56 14.42 -26.22 -9.57
N GLN A 57 15.41 -27.08 -9.78
CA GLN A 57 16.82 -26.68 -9.70
C GLN A 57 17.19 -25.77 -10.88
N HIS A 58 18.09 -24.82 -10.62
CA HIS A 58 18.62 -23.95 -11.66
C HIS A 58 19.24 -24.76 -12.81
N GLY A 59 18.96 -24.38 -14.06
CA GLY A 59 19.40 -25.12 -15.26
C GLY A 59 18.47 -26.26 -15.69
N SER A 60 17.39 -26.55 -14.95
CA SER A 60 16.38 -27.52 -15.39
C SER A 60 15.59 -26.97 -16.58
N ALA A 61 15.49 -27.74 -17.68
CA ALA A 61 14.73 -27.33 -18.84
C ALA A 61 13.23 -27.20 -18.52
N VAL A 62 12.62 -26.08 -18.94
CA VAL A 62 11.17 -25.87 -18.85
C VAL A 62 10.50 -26.68 -19.95
N ALA A 63 9.77 -27.73 -19.60
CA ALA A 63 9.02 -28.52 -20.57
C ALA A 63 8.00 -27.65 -21.34
N GLN A 64 7.89 -27.87 -22.64
CA GLN A 64 6.99 -27.09 -23.50
C GLN A 64 5.54 -27.21 -23.00
N GLY A 65 4.88 -26.07 -22.80
CA GLY A 65 3.50 -26.03 -22.30
C GLY A 65 3.35 -26.29 -20.80
N ALA A 66 4.44 -26.51 -20.05
CA ALA A 66 4.38 -26.67 -18.60
C ALA A 66 3.86 -25.39 -17.93
N ARG A 67 3.00 -25.59 -16.92
CA ARG A 67 2.42 -24.51 -16.12
C ARG A 67 2.53 -24.82 -14.64
N GLY A 68 2.84 -23.80 -13.84
CA GLY A 68 2.66 -23.85 -12.40
C GLY A 68 1.17 -23.73 -12.09
N MET A 69 0.62 -24.68 -11.34
CA MET A 69 -0.79 -24.67 -10.94
C MET A 69 -0.93 -24.52 -9.43
N VAL A 70 -1.91 -23.73 -9.01
CA VAL A 70 -2.26 -23.57 -7.60
C VAL A 70 -3.77 -23.70 -7.48
N GLN A 71 -4.22 -24.54 -6.54
CA GLN A 71 -5.62 -24.68 -6.20
C GLN A 71 -5.81 -24.34 -4.73
N PHE A 72 -6.68 -23.38 -4.46
CA PHE A 72 -7.13 -23.01 -3.13
C PHE A 72 -8.49 -23.66 -2.87
N VAL A 73 -8.60 -24.39 -1.76
CA VAL A 73 -9.86 -25.03 -1.33
C VAL A 73 -10.19 -24.50 0.05
N ALA A 74 -11.22 -23.67 0.15
CA ALA A 74 -11.72 -23.13 1.41
C ALA A 74 -13.04 -23.81 1.77
N GLN A 75 -13.02 -24.60 2.85
CA GLN A 75 -14.22 -25.20 3.44
C GLN A 75 -14.65 -24.33 4.62
N TYR A 76 -15.91 -23.88 4.62
CA TYR A 76 -16.40 -22.98 5.65
C TYR A 76 -17.88 -23.18 5.93
N GLN A 77 -18.32 -22.77 7.12
CA GLN A 77 -19.73 -22.62 7.44
C GLN A 77 -20.19 -21.25 6.98
N HIS A 78 -21.16 -21.20 6.07
CA HIS A 78 -21.76 -19.96 5.64
C HIS A 78 -22.78 -19.47 6.69
N ALA A 79 -23.10 -18.17 6.69
CA ALA A 79 -23.98 -17.54 7.68
C ALA A 79 -25.42 -18.11 7.70
N ASP A 80 -25.83 -18.82 6.65
CA ASP A 80 -27.10 -19.57 6.56
C ASP A 80 -27.02 -20.96 7.24
N GLY A 81 -25.91 -21.27 7.91
CA GLY A 81 -25.64 -22.54 8.58
C GLY A 81 -25.13 -23.65 7.66
N ARG A 82 -25.14 -23.47 6.34
CA ARG A 82 -24.72 -24.51 5.39
C ARG A 82 -23.20 -24.59 5.30
N LYS A 83 -22.67 -25.81 5.20
CA LYS A 83 -21.26 -26.02 4.84
C LYS A 83 -21.08 -25.76 3.35
N ARG A 84 -20.08 -24.96 3.00
CA ARG A 84 -19.73 -24.63 1.61
C ARG A 84 -18.27 -24.91 1.35
N ILE A 85 -17.96 -25.17 0.09
CA ILE A 85 -16.59 -25.33 -0.40
C ILE A 85 -16.41 -24.31 -1.53
N ARG A 86 -15.45 -23.41 -1.38
CA ARG A 86 -14.99 -22.51 -2.44
C ARG A 86 -13.69 -23.05 -3.00
N VAL A 87 -13.67 -23.33 -4.30
CA VAL A 87 -12.48 -23.83 -5.00
C VAL A 87 -12.06 -22.80 -6.04
N THR A 88 -10.82 -22.34 -5.95
CA THR A 88 -10.21 -21.44 -6.94
C THR A 88 -8.95 -22.10 -7.48
N THR A 89 -8.92 -22.38 -8.78
CA THR A 89 -7.73 -22.93 -9.45
C THR A 89 -7.17 -21.88 -10.39
N THR A 90 -5.87 -21.62 -10.29
CA THR A 90 -5.13 -20.70 -11.15
C THR A 90 -3.88 -21.37 -11.69
N CYS A 91 -3.41 -20.90 -12.84
CA CYS A 91 -2.15 -21.36 -13.42
C CYS A 91 -1.33 -20.19 -13.96
N ARG A 92 -0.01 -20.33 -13.97
CA ARG A 92 0.93 -19.41 -14.60
C ARG A 92 1.93 -20.20 -15.44
N SER A 93 2.36 -19.62 -16.55
CA SER A 93 3.40 -20.22 -17.39
C SER A 93 4.75 -20.16 -16.70
N TRP A 94 5.53 -21.21 -16.83
CA TRP A 94 6.95 -21.16 -16.49
C TRP A 94 7.70 -20.35 -17.55
N ALA A 95 8.75 -19.66 -17.13
CA ALA A 95 9.63 -18.90 -18.01
C ALA A 95 11.07 -19.05 -17.56
N ASP A 96 11.99 -19.15 -18.52
CA ASP A 96 13.43 -19.17 -18.25
C ASP A 96 13.95 -17.73 -18.17
N MET A 97 14.54 -17.38 -17.03
CA MET A 97 15.07 -16.04 -16.80
C MET A 97 16.18 -15.64 -17.78
N ALA A 98 16.97 -16.59 -18.29
CA ALA A 98 18.08 -16.29 -19.20
C ALA A 98 17.61 -15.90 -20.60
N THR A 99 16.48 -16.44 -21.05
CA THR A 99 15.99 -16.28 -22.42
C THR A 99 14.67 -15.50 -22.52
N GLN A 100 13.92 -15.41 -21.43
CA GLN A 100 12.57 -14.85 -21.38
C GLN A 100 12.38 -13.82 -20.25
N GLN A 101 13.45 -13.14 -19.83
CA GLN A 101 13.37 -12.05 -18.85
C GLN A 101 12.29 -11.02 -19.17
N PRO A 102 12.10 -10.55 -20.43
CA PRO A 102 11.03 -9.59 -20.74
C PRO A 102 9.62 -10.10 -20.41
N ASN A 103 9.36 -11.40 -20.59
CA ASN A 103 8.07 -12.00 -20.25
C ASN A 103 7.83 -12.04 -18.74
N ILE A 104 8.89 -12.31 -17.96
CA ILE A 104 8.84 -12.29 -16.50
C ILE A 104 8.60 -10.86 -16.00
N ALA A 105 9.34 -9.89 -16.56
CA ALA A 105 9.21 -8.47 -16.24
C ALA A 105 7.79 -7.95 -16.56
N TYR A 106 7.22 -8.35 -17.70
CA TYR A 106 5.86 -7.97 -18.08
C TYR A 106 4.79 -8.55 -17.14
N GLY A 107 5.05 -9.72 -16.54
CA GLY A 107 4.17 -10.37 -15.58
C GLY A 107 4.23 -9.79 -14.16
N PHE A 108 5.09 -8.80 -13.90
CA PHE A 108 5.19 -8.16 -12.59
C PHE A 108 3.98 -7.25 -12.34
N ASP A 109 3.40 -7.43 -11.16
CA ASP A 109 2.32 -6.59 -10.63
C ASP A 109 2.90 -5.79 -9.46
N GLN A 110 3.18 -4.50 -9.70
CA GLN A 110 3.84 -3.65 -8.72
C GLN A 110 3.00 -3.36 -7.48
N GLU A 111 1.67 -3.31 -7.59
CA GLU A 111 0.78 -3.08 -6.44
C GLU A 111 0.72 -4.33 -5.56
N ALA A 112 0.45 -5.49 -6.16
CA ALA A 112 0.45 -6.75 -5.43
C ALA A 112 1.84 -7.07 -4.84
N GLY A 113 2.91 -6.75 -5.57
CA GLY A 113 4.29 -6.84 -5.11
C GLY A 113 4.55 -5.92 -3.90
N ALA A 114 4.10 -4.66 -3.95
CA ALA A 114 4.28 -3.71 -2.86
C ALA A 114 3.56 -4.18 -1.60
N VAL A 115 2.32 -4.67 -1.72
CA VAL A 115 1.54 -5.22 -0.59
C VAL A 115 2.18 -6.47 -0.01
N ALA A 116 2.67 -7.39 -0.84
CA ALA A 116 3.38 -8.58 -0.38
C ALA A 116 4.66 -8.22 0.39
N ILE A 117 5.44 -7.26 -0.12
CA ILE A 117 6.65 -6.76 0.53
C ILE A 117 6.31 -6.00 1.82
N ALA A 118 5.23 -5.22 1.87
CA ALA A 118 4.77 -4.54 3.08
C ALA A 118 4.40 -5.53 4.19
N ARG A 119 3.68 -6.61 3.85
CA ARG A 119 3.37 -7.68 4.80
C ARG A 119 4.62 -8.39 5.27
N LEU A 120 5.55 -8.70 4.37
CA LEU A 120 6.80 -9.37 4.72
C LEU A 120 7.70 -8.49 5.60
N ALA A 121 7.83 -7.20 5.29
CA ALA A 121 8.58 -6.24 6.10
C ALA A 121 7.96 -6.09 7.49
N SER A 122 6.62 -5.98 7.57
CA SER A 122 5.88 -5.89 8.83
C SER A 122 5.99 -7.16 9.67
N TRP A 123 5.95 -8.33 9.02
CA TRP A 123 6.17 -9.62 9.68
C TRP A 123 7.59 -9.73 10.24
N ARG A 124 8.61 -9.38 9.45
CA ARG A 124 10.01 -9.34 9.90
C ARG A 124 10.18 -8.39 11.09
N ALA A 125 9.67 -7.16 10.97
CA ALA A 125 9.75 -6.18 12.05
C ALA A 125 9.08 -6.66 13.36
N THR A 126 8.00 -7.44 13.26
CA THR A 126 7.27 -7.99 14.43
C THR A 126 7.96 -9.23 15.01
N ASN A 127 8.34 -10.19 14.16
CA ASN A 127 8.85 -11.49 14.62
C ASN A 127 10.35 -11.45 14.94
N GLU A 128 11.14 -10.67 14.21
CA GLU A 128 12.58 -10.51 14.46
C GLU A 128 12.86 -9.42 15.51
N ASN A 129 11.84 -8.64 15.92
CA ASN A 129 11.95 -7.50 16.84
C ASN A 129 13.02 -6.46 16.43
N ASP A 130 13.32 -6.37 15.13
CA ASP A 130 14.37 -5.50 14.57
C ASP A 130 13.85 -4.71 13.36
N THR A 131 13.14 -3.61 13.64
CA THR A 131 12.69 -2.66 12.62
C THR A 131 13.86 -2.12 11.77
N PRO A 132 15.01 -1.70 12.34
CA PRO A 132 16.16 -1.28 11.54
C PRO A 132 16.68 -2.35 10.56
N ALA A 133 16.68 -3.64 10.93
CA ALA A 133 16.99 -4.73 10.00
C ALA A 133 15.92 -4.88 8.91
N ALA A 134 14.63 -4.81 9.27
CA ALA A 134 13.54 -4.86 8.29
C ALA A 134 13.63 -3.72 7.25
N LEU A 135 13.99 -2.50 7.67
CA LEU A 135 14.23 -1.36 6.77
C LEU A 135 15.43 -1.59 5.85
N ARG A 136 16.57 -2.05 6.39
CA ARG A 136 17.74 -2.38 5.57
C ARG A 136 17.44 -3.51 4.58
N TRP A 137 16.64 -4.48 4.97
CA TRP A 137 16.18 -5.55 4.09
C TRP A 137 15.29 -5.00 2.97
N LEU A 138 14.38 -4.08 3.28
CA LEU A 138 13.52 -3.41 2.31
C LEU A 138 14.35 -2.64 1.27
N ASP A 139 15.26 -1.79 1.73
CA ASP A 139 16.13 -0.97 0.86
C ASP A 139 17.01 -1.87 -0.04
N ARG A 140 17.59 -2.94 0.51
CA ARG A 140 18.37 -3.93 -0.29
C ARG A 140 17.51 -4.66 -1.30
N THR A 141 16.26 -4.96 -0.97
CA THR A 141 15.33 -5.65 -1.88
C THR A 141 14.99 -4.74 -3.06
N LEU A 142 14.70 -3.47 -2.80
CA LEU A 142 14.47 -2.47 -3.83
C LEU A 142 15.69 -2.30 -4.75
N ILE A 143 16.89 -2.14 -4.18
CA ILE A 143 18.13 -1.99 -4.96
C ILE A 143 18.33 -3.18 -5.89
N ARG A 144 18.17 -4.42 -5.39
CA ARG A 144 18.32 -5.62 -6.22
C ARG A 144 17.30 -5.69 -7.35
N LEU A 145 16.05 -5.29 -7.08
CA LEU A 145 15.01 -5.23 -8.09
C LEU A 145 15.37 -4.22 -9.19
N CYS A 146 15.77 -3.00 -8.80
CA CYS A 146 16.19 -1.94 -9.73
C CYS A 146 17.43 -2.33 -10.53
N GLN A 147 18.43 -2.97 -9.92
CA GLN A 147 19.61 -3.47 -10.62
C GLN A 147 19.27 -4.58 -11.62
N LYS A 148 18.24 -5.39 -11.34
CA LYS A 148 17.89 -6.54 -12.17
C LYS A 148 16.96 -6.18 -13.34
N PHE A 149 16.04 -5.25 -13.13
CA PHE A 149 14.98 -4.90 -14.08
C PHE A 149 15.02 -3.45 -14.57
N GLY A 150 15.91 -2.61 -14.03
CA GLY A 150 16.14 -1.26 -14.53
C GLY A 150 17.13 -1.23 -15.68
N GLU A 151 16.98 -0.22 -16.54
CA GLU A 151 17.89 0.09 -17.64
C GLU A 151 18.78 1.24 -17.21
N TYR A 152 20.10 1.07 -17.31
CA TYR A 152 21.07 2.12 -16.95
C TYR A 152 22.43 1.85 -17.60
N ALA A 153 23.15 2.94 -17.86
CA ALA A 153 24.58 2.90 -18.12
C ALA A 153 25.34 2.84 -16.79
N LYS A 154 26.38 2.00 -16.76
CA LYS A 154 27.22 1.87 -15.57
C LYS A 154 27.86 3.22 -15.24
N ASP A 155 27.86 3.57 -13.95
CA ASP A 155 28.46 4.80 -13.42
C ASP A 155 27.79 6.11 -13.91
N ASP A 156 26.61 6.05 -14.55
CA ASP A 156 25.78 7.21 -14.91
C ASP A 156 24.37 7.12 -14.27
N PRO A 157 24.16 7.75 -13.10
CA PRO A 157 22.86 7.75 -12.42
C PRO A 157 21.70 8.35 -13.24
N ASN A 158 21.97 9.30 -14.14
CA ASN A 158 20.92 10.00 -14.90
C ASN A 158 20.31 9.13 -16.00
N SER A 159 21.02 8.09 -16.41
CA SER A 159 20.55 7.10 -17.38
C SER A 159 19.49 6.14 -16.84
N PHE A 160 19.33 6.05 -15.50
CA PHE A 160 18.47 5.04 -14.90
C PHE A 160 16.99 5.24 -15.29
N ARG A 161 16.37 4.18 -15.82
CA ARG A 161 14.95 4.15 -16.18
C ARG A 161 14.33 2.83 -15.74
N LEU A 162 13.04 2.91 -15.38
CA LEU A 162 12.18 1.77 -15.12
C LEU A 162 11.03 1.78 -16.13
N SER A 163 10.60 0.59 -16.54
CA SER A 163 9.38 0.46 -17.33
C SER A 163 8.14 0.72 -16.48
N ASP A 164 7.00 0.97 -17.12
CA ASP A 164 5.72 1.24 -16.46
C ASP A 164 5.27 0.13 -15.49
N LYS A 165 5.77 -1.10 -15.69
CA LYS A 165 5.50 -2.23 -14.80
C LYS A 165 6.17 -2.10 -13.44
N PHE A 166 7.23 -1.29 -13.32
CA PHE A 166 8.02 -1.14 -12.11
C PHE A 166 8.12 0.32 -11.62
N SER A 167 7.67 1.30 -12.40
CA SER A 167 7.93 2.72 -12.14
C SER A 167 7.33 3.24 -10.82
N LEU A 168 6.21 2.69 -10.35
CA LEU A 168 5.59 3.07 -9.07
C LEU A 168 6.18 2.30 -7.88
N PHE A 169 6.84 1.16 -8.12
CA PHE A 169 7.35 0.32 -7.06
C PHE A 169 8.34 1.04 -6.11
N PRO A 170 9.33 1.83 -6.58
CA PRO A 170 10.16 2.64 -5.70
C PRO A 170 9.37 3.65 -4.86
N GLN A 171 8.33 4.25 -5.43
CA GLN A 171 7.46 5.20 -4.71
C GLN A 171 6.70 4.49 -3.57
N PHE A 172 6.16 3.29 -3.82
CA PHE A 172 5.55 2.49 -2.76
C PHE A 172 6.55 2.16 -1.64
N MET A 173 7.79 1.78 -1.98
CA MET A 173 8.82 1.48 -0.97
C MET A 173 9.20 2.72 -0.17
N PHE A 174 9.24 3.90 -0.80
CA PHE A 174 9.49 5.18 -0.13
C PHE A 174 8.40 5.55 0.89
N HIS A 175 7.12 5.33 0.57
CA HIS A 175 6.05 5.54 1.55
C HIS A 175 6.01 4.44 2.61
N LEU A 176 6.19 3.18 2.23
CA LEU A 176 6.23 2.03 3.15
C LEU A 176 7.30 2.18 4.24
N ARG A 177 8.54 2.54 3.88
CA ARG A 177 9.66 2.67 4.84
C ARG A 177 9.46 3.77 5.89
N ARG A 178 8.59 4.74 5.61
CA ARG A 178 8.21 5.85 6.51
C ARG A 178 6.84 5.65 7.17
N SER A 179 6.09 4.63 6.74
CA SER A 179 4.76 4.33 7.27
C SER A 179 4.81 3.83 8.71
N GLN A 180 3.68 3.96 9.40
CA GLN A 180 3.46 3.45 10.75
C GLN A 180 3.56 1.92 10.88
N PHE A 181 3.64 1.18 9.77
CA PHE A 181 3.90 -0.26 9.80
C PHE A 181 5.34 -0.58 10.21
N LEU A 182 6.29 0.30 9.88
CA LEU A 182 7.71 0.13 10.16
C LEU A 182 8.21 1.19 11.15
N GLN A 183 7.91 2.47 10.93
CA GLN A 183 8.26 3.56 11.85
C GLN A 183 7.22 3.67 12.96
N VAL A 184 7.46 2.97 14.07
CA VAL A 184 6.53 2.89 15.20
C VAL A 184 6.65 4.05 16.20
N PHE A 185 7.61 4.96 16.00
CA PHE A 185 7.72 6.16 16.82
C PHE A 185 6.42 6.97 16.74
N ASN A 186 6.02 7.59 17.86
CA ASN A 186 4.77 8.34 18.00
C ASN A 186 3.48 7.49 17.81
N ASN A 187 3.59 6.17 17.88
CA ASN A 187 2.46 5.24 18.00
C ASN A 187 2.63 4.42 19.28
N SER A 188 1.50 4.08 19.92
CA SER A 188 1.48 3.07 20.97
C SER A 188 1.72 1.67 20.38
N PRO A 189 2.16 0.69 21.20
CA PRO A 189 2.23 -0.71 20.77
C PRO A 189 0.89 -1.24 20.24
N ASP A 190 -0.23 -0.84 20.86
CA ASP A 190 -1.58 -1.27 20.48
C ASP A 190 -2.00 -0.69 19.13
N GLU A 191 -1.71 0.59 18.86
CA GLU A 191 -1.95 1.20 17.53
C GLU A 191 -1.13 0.51 16.44
N THR A 192 0.14 0.22 16.73
CA THR A 192 1.01 -0.52 15.80
C THR A 192 0.45 -1.90 15.48
N ALA A 193 0.00 -2.63 16.51
CA ALA A 193 -0.63 -3.93 16.34
C ALA A 193 -1.93 -3.84 15.54
N TYR A 194 -2.74 -2.82 15.78
CA TYR A 194 -3.97 -2.55 15.03
C TYR A 194 -3.68 -2.29 13.55
N TYR A 195 -2.77 -1.37 13.21
CA TYR A 195 -2.44 -1.08 11.82
C TYR A 195 -1.93 -2.32 11.10
N ARG A 196 -0.98 -3.05 11.70
CA ARG A 196 -0.46 -4.30 11.12
C ARG A 196 -1.58 -5.35 10.97
N HIS A 197 -2.47 -5.50 11.94
CA HIS A 197 -3.59 -6.45 11.83
C HIS A 197 -4.45 -6.20 10.58
N ILE A 198 -4.78 -4.93 10.30
CA ILE A 198 -5.56 -4.54 9.14
C ILE A 198 -4.79 -4.81 7.83
N LEU A 199 -3.51 -4.43 7.75
CA LEU A 199 -2.66 -4.70 6.57
C LEU A 199 -2.60 -6.20 6.21
N PHE A 200 -2.67 -7.08 7.20
CA PHE A 200 -2.63 -8.54 7.03
C PHE A 200 -3.99 -9.15 6.65
N SER A 201 -5.06 -8.36 6.62
CA SER A 201 -6.42 -8.82 6.40
C SER A 201 -7.07 -8.24 5.14
N GLU A 202 -6.60 -7.08 4.67
CA GLU A 202 -7.22 -6.34 3.56
C GLU A 202 -6.73 -6.72 2.16
N ASN A 203 -7.49 -6.32 1.14
CA ASN A 203 -7.14 -6.60 -0.25
C ASN A 203 -5.97 -5.74 -0.76
N VAL A 204 -5.54 -5.94 -2.01
CA VAL A 204 -4.43 -5.20 -2.61
C VAL A 204 -4.72 -3.70 -2.69
N LEU A 205 -5.91 -3.32 -3.16
CA LEU A 205 -6.30 -1.92 -3.34
C LEU A 205 -6.23 -1.14 -2.02
N GLU A 206 -6.91 -1.62 -0.99
CA GLU A 206 -6.94 -0.98 0.32
C GLU A 206 -5.55 -0.98 0.97
N SER A 207 -4.78 -2.06 0.82
CA SER A 207 -3.41 -2.13 1.35
C SER A 207 -2.47 -1.15 0.64
N THR A 208 -2.67 -0.91 -0.66
CA THR A 208 -1.93 0.13 -1.40
C THR A 208 -2.26 1.52 -0.87
N THR A 209 -3.54 1.83 -0.60
CA THR A 209 -3.95 3.10 0.03
C THR A 209 -3.34 3.28 1.42
N MET A 210 -3.21 2.19 2.20
CA MET A 210 -2.51 2.24 3.49
C MET A 210 -1.01 2.55 3.36
N ILE A 211 -0.37 2.03 2.31
CA ILE A 211 1.07 2.22 2.05
C ILE A 211 1.32 3.64 1.53
N GLN A 212 0.60 4.04 0.50
CA GLN A 212 0.67 5.35 -0.15
C GLN A 212 -0.74 5.97 -0.15
N PRO A 213 -1.01 6.89 0.78
CA PRO A 213 -2.28 7.59 0.84
C PRO A 213 -2.60 8.30 -0.48
N VAL A 214 -3.90 8.37 -0.80
CA VAL A 214 -4.38 9.11 -1.97
C VAL A 214 -4.76 10.53 -1.56
N LEU A 215 -4.54 11.49 -2.45
CA LEU A 215 -4.83 12.90 -2.23
C LEU A 215 -5.60 13.45 -3.44
N PHE A 216 -6.80 13.96 -3.20
CA PHE A 216 -7.62 14.63 -4.21
C PHE A 216 -7.68 16.12 -3.96
N SER A 217 -7.65 16.90 -5.02
CA SER A 217 -7.72 18.36 -4.99
C SER A 217 -9.03 18.85 -5.59
N TYR A 218 -9.69 19.74 -4.86
CA TYR A 218 -10.94 20.39 -5.25
C TYR A 218 -10.67 21.88 -5.37
N SER A 219 -11.02 22.46 -6.52
CA SER A 219 -10.84 23.87 -6.80
C SER A 219 -11.97 24.37 -7.70
N PHE A 220 -12.04 25.68 -7.94
CA PHE A 220 -12.96 26.24 -8.93
C PHE A 220 -12.56 25.95 -10.37
N SER A 221 -11.33 25.48 -10.60
CA SER A 221 -10.73 25.35 -11.94
C SER A 221 -11.02 24.02 -12.62
N GLY A 222 -11.87 23.16 -12.05
CA GLY A 222 -12.21 21.88 -12.65
C GLY A 222 -12.85 20.88 -11.68
N PRO A 223 -13.15 19.66 -12.17
CA PRO A 223 -13.58 18.56 -11.31
C PRO A 223 -12.46 18.13 -10.34
N PRO A 224 -12.80 17.33 -9.30
CA PRO A 224 -11.81 16.78 -8.39
C PRO A 224 -10.74 15.98 -9.14
N GLU A 225 -9.46 16.26 -8.87
CA GLU A 225 -8.33 15.60 -9.53
C GLU A 225 -7.38 14.95 -8.51
N PRO A 226 -6.80 13.78 -8.82
CA PRO A 226 -5.75 13.21 -7.99
C PRO A 226 -4.48 14.07 -8.10
N VAL A 227 -3.88 14.41 -6.96
CA VAL A 227 -2.64 15.18 -6.88
C VAL A 227 -1.56 14.37 -6.17
N LEU A 228 -0.31 14.79 -6.35
CA LEU A 228 0.82 14.12 -5.69
C LEU A 228 0.69 14.27 -4.18
N LEU A 229 1.05 13.21 -3.44
CA LEU A 229 1.13 13.24 -1.98
C LEU A 229 2.40 14.01 -1.54
N ASP A 230 2.41 15.31 -1.80
CA ASP A 230 3.58 16.19 -1.75
C ASP A 230 3.20 17.58 -1.23
N THR A 231 4.13 18.24 -0.54
CA THR A 231 3.93 19.60 0.00
C THR A 231 3.53 20.64 -1.05
N SER A 232 3.98 20.49 -2.30
CA SER A 232 3.61 21.35 -3.43
C SER A 232 2.12 21.30 -3.78
N SER A 233 1.41 20.24 -3.38
CA SER A 233 -0.03 20.11 -3.61
C SER A 233 -0.88 20.84 -2.56
N ILE A 234 -0.27 21.36 -1.49
CA ILE A 234 -0.95 22.09 -0.42
C ILE A 234 -1.01 23.57 -0.80
N LEU A 235 -2.02 23.92 -1.58
CA LEU A 235 -2.25 25.28 -2.09
C LEU A 235 -3.33 26.03 -1.30
N PRO A 236 -3.25 27.37 -1.19
CA PRO A 236 -4.15 28.16 -0.35
C PRO A 236 -5.59 28.23 -0.88
N ASP A 237 -5.79 28.10 -2.19
CA ASP A 237 -7.06 28.23 -2.92
C ASP A 237 -7.75 26.89 -3.20
N ARG A 238 -7.26 25.79 -2.63
CA ARG A 238 -7.79 24.45 -2.85
C ARG A 238 -8.27 23.78 -1.56
N ILE A 239 -9.17 22.81 -1.71
CA ILE A 239 -9.52 21.85 -0.66
C ILE A 239 -8.88 20.52 -1.03
N LEU A 240 -8.33 19.83 -0.04
CA LEU A 240 -7.75 18.50 -0.22
C LEU A 240 -8.58 17.46 0.53
N LEU A 241 -8.82 16.32 -0.12
CA LEU A 241 -9.33 15.10 0.51
C LEU A 241 -8.20 14.07 0.51
N MET A 242 -7.69 13.74 1.70
CA MET A 242 -6.71 12.68 1.90
C MET A 242 -7.43 11.42 2.42
N ASP A 243 -7.06 10.29 1.85
CA ASP A 243 -7.45 8.97 2.35
C ASP A 243 -6.20 8.11 2.55
N ASP A 244 -5.89 7.79 3.82
CA ASP A 244 -4.79 6.89 4.21
C ASP A 244 -5.28 5.52 4.71
N TYR A 245 -6.49 5.14 4.32
CA TYR A 245 -7.29 4.02 4.83
C TYR A 245 -7.84 4.23 6.24
N PHE A 246 -7.00 4.66 7.19
CA PHE A 246 -7.35 4.76 8.61
C PHE A 246 -8.03 6.10 8.96
N HIS A 247 -7.78 7.12 8.15
CA HIS A 247 -8.26 8.48 8.26
C HIS A 247 -8.79 8.94 6.90
N VAL A 248 -9.92 9.62 6.94
CA VAL A 248 -10.45 10.40 5.82
C VAL A 248 -10.42 11.86 6.25
N LEU A 249 -9.53 12.64 5.64
CA LEU A 249 -9.19 13.99 6.08
C LEU A 249 -9.52 15.02 5.00
N ILE A 250 -10.33 16.01 5.36
CA ILE A 250 -10.57 17.20 4.54
C ILE A 250 -9.74 18.36 5.09
N TYR A 251 -8.89 18.93 4.24
CA TYR A 251 -8.06 20.10 4.53
C TYR A 251 -8.49 21.29 3.68
N HIS A 252 -8.84 22.40 4.32
CA HIS A 252 -9.14 23.66 3.65
C HIS A 252 -7.88 24.54 3.57
N GLY A 253 -7.47 24.92 2.36
CA GLY A 253 -6.40 25.89 2.14
C GLY A 253 -6.69 27.26 2.78
N GLN A 254 -5.67 28.08 2.96
CA GLN A 254 -5.74 29.36 3.67
C GLN A 254 -6.88 30.27 3.17
N THR A 255 -6.98 30.46 1.85
CA THR A 255 -8.00 31.32 1.23
C THR A 255 -9.40 30.72 1.40
N ILE A 256 -9.53 29.41 1.20
CA ILE A 256 -10.80 28.70 1.38
C ILE A 256 -11.29 28.80 2.84
N ALA A 257 -10.38 28.59 3.80
CA ALA A 257 -10.67 28.69 5.22
C ALA A 257 -11.10 30.12 5.60
N ALA A 258 -10.45 31.14 5.05
CA ALA A 258 -10.83 32.54 5.25
C ALA A 258 -12.24 32.84 4.72
N TRP A 259 -12.57 32.43 3.49
CA TRP A 259 -13.91 32.61 2.92
C TRP A 259 -14.99 31.85 3.68
N LYS A 260 -14.66 30.66 4.18
CA LYS A 260 -15.58 29.88 5.03
C LYS A 260 -15.89 30.63 6.33
N LYS A 261 -14.88 31.21 6.99
CA LYS A 261 -15.04 32.02 8.22
C LYS A 261 -15.83 33.31 8.03
N MET A 262 -15.80 33.88 6.82
CA MET A 262 -16.62 35.04 6.43
C MET A 262 -18.06 34.66 6.03
N ASN A 263 -18.46 33.39 6.16
CA ASN A 263 -19.78 32.88 5.81
C ASN A 263 -20.20 33.11 4.35
N TYR A 264 -19.26 33.18 3.41
CA TYR A 264 -19.59 33.37 1.99
C TYR A 264 -20.46 32.23 1.44
N HIS A 265 -20.29 31.02 1.95
CA HIS A 265 -21.09 29.85 1.57
C HIS A 265 -22.58 29.93 1.97
N GLU A 266 -22.97 30.89 2.82
CA GLU A 266 -24.36 31.14 3.18
C GLU A 266 -25.04 32.15 2.24
N ASP A 267 -24.26 32.96 1.53
CA ASP A 267 -24.77 33.94 0.57
C ASP A 267 -25.17 33.22 -0.75
N PRO A 268 -26.43 33.38 -1.23
CA PRO A 268 -26.86 32.83 -2.50
C PRO A 268 -26.00 33.24 -3.70
N GLN A 269 -25.31 34.39 -3.65
CA GLN A 269 -24.40 34.85 -4.71
C GLN A 269 -23.16 33.95 -4.84
N TYR A 270 -22.74 33.27 -3.77
CA TYR A 270 -21.60 32.36 -3.75
C TYR A 270 -22.04 30.89 -3.61
N ALA A 271 -23.16 30.52 -4.22
CA ALA A 271 -23.66 29.14 -4.22
C ALA A 271 -22.63 28.11 -4.73
N THR A 272 -21.75 28.51 -5.67
CA THR A 272 -20.64 27.67 -6.16
C THR A 272 -19.60 27.38 -5.08
N PHE A 273 -19.34 28.31 -4.17
CA PHE A 273 -18.44 28.08 -3.04
C PHE A 273 -19.04 27.08 -2.05
N LYS A 274 -20.36 27.14 -1.82
CA LYS A 274 -21.06 26.13 -1.03
C LYS A 274 -20.92 24.73 -1.65
N GLN A 275 -21.13 24.61 -2.95
CA GLN A 275 -20.94 23.34 -3.67
C GLN A 275 -19.50 22.82 -3.57
N LEU A 276 -18.51 23.71 -3.67
CA LEU A 276 -17.10 23.35 -3.51
C LEU A 276 -16.79 22.78 -2.12
N LEU A 277 -17.40 23.32 -1.06
CA LEU A 277 -17.25 22.80 0.32
C LEU A 277 -17.96 21.46 0.52
N GLU A 278 -19.09 21.23 -0.15
CA GLU A 278 -19.90 20.01 -0.03
C GLU A 278 -19.33 18.83 -0.82
N ALA A 279 -18.68 19.07 -1.96
CA ALA A 279 -18.12 18.04 -2.82
C ALA A 279 -17.19 17.02 -2.09
N PRO A 280 -16.12 17.45 -1.38
CA PRO A 280 -15.25 16.51 -0.67
C PRO A 280 -15.95 15.82 0.51
N VAL A 281 -17.02 16.42 1.07
CA VAL A 281 -17.84 15.79 2.13
C VAL A 281 -18.66 14.64 1.55
N GLY A 282 -19.20 14.80 0.34
CA GLY A 282 -19.91 13.74 -0.38
C GLY A 282 -18.99 12.53 -0.64
N ASP A 283 -17.80 12.78 -1.18
CA ASP A 283 -16.82 11.74 -1.48
C ASP A 283 -16.30 11.06 -0.19
N ALA A 284 -15.99 11.84 0.85
CA ALA A 284 -15.64 11.29 2.16
C ALA A 284 -16.75 10.41 2.75
N THR A 285 -18.01 10.80 2.59
CA THR A 285 -19.16 10.03 3.07
C THR A 285 -19.27 8.67 2.38
N ALA A 286 -19.02 8.61 1.07
CA ALA A 286 -19.01 7.35 0.33
C ALA A 286 -17.94 6.39 0.88
N ILE A 287 -16.71 6.89 1.12
CA ILE A 287 -15.63 6.09 1.73
C ILE A 287 -16.03 5.57 3.12
N LEU A 288 -16.61 6.44 3.95
CA LEU A 288 -17.02 6.10 5.32
C LEU A 288 -18.12 5.04 5.38
N GLN A 289 -18.99 4.95 4.36
CA GLN A 289 -20.08 3.98 4.32
C GLN A 289 -19.64 2.58 3.91
N GLU A 290 -18.63 2.47 3.04
CA GLU A 290 -18.18 1.18 2.52
C GLU A 290 -17.04 0.55 3.34
N ARG A 291 -16.14 1.38 3.85
CA ARG A 291 -14.90 0.90 4.50
C ARG A 291 -15.16 0.28 5.87
N TRP A 292 -14.38 -0.77 6.16
CA TRP A 292 -14.30 -1.37 7.48
C TRP A 292 -12.86 -1.66 7.89
N PRO A 293 -12.45 -1.33 9.12
CA PRO A 293 -13.19 -0.54 10.10
C PRO A 293 -13.48 0.87 9.59
N MET A 294 -14.49 1.53 10.16
CA MET A 294 -14.83 2.90 9.78
C MET A 294 -13.62 3.80 10.06
N PRO A 295 -13.10 4.54 9.05
CA PRO A 295 -11.97 5.41 9.27
C PRO A 295 -12.35 6.60 10.14
N ARG A 296 -11.35 7.17 10.80
CA ARG A 296 -11.54 8.42 11.54
C ARG A 296 -11.73 9.57 10.55
N TYR A 297 -12.89 10.20 10.60
CA TYR A 297 -13.17 11.38 9.81
C TYR A 297 -12.57 12.63 10.47
N ILE A 298 -11.79 13.41 9.70
CA ILE A 298 -11.10 14.61 10.18
C ILE A 298 -11.42 15.77 9.23
N VAL A 299 -11.80 16.91 9.79
CA VAL A 299 -11.92 18.16 9.05
C VAL A 299 -10.99 19.17 9.70
N THR A 300 -10.13 19.77 8.89
CA THR A 300 -9.14 20.74 9.33
C THR A 300 -8.94 21.82 8.26
N GLU A 301 -8.12 22.80 8.59
CA GLU A 301 -7.80 23.95 7.75
C GLU A 301 -6.33 24.33 7.93
N TYR A 302 -5.87 25.31 7.14
CA TYR A 302 -4.58 25.97 7.31
C TYR A 302 -4.35 26.37 8.78
N GLU A 303 -3.17 26.06 9.32
CA GLU A 303 -2.77 26.24 10.73
C GLU A 303 -3.62 25.47 11.77
N GLY A 304 -4.57 24.63 11.34
CA GLY A 304 -5.35 23.78 12.22
C GLY A 304 -4.50 22.68 12.86
N SER A 305 -4.70 22.39 14.15
CA SER A 305 -3.89 21.39 14.88
C SER A 305 -3.98 19.98 14.29
N GLN A 306 -5.10 19.63 13.66
CA GLN A 306 -5.33 18.34 13.02
C GLN A 306 -4.69 18.25 11.61
N ALA A 307 -4.21 19.37 11.03
CA ALA A 307 -3.51 19.35 9.74
C ALA A 307 -2.22 18.52 9.78
N ARG A 308 -1.66 18.28 10.97
CA ARG A 308 -0.51 17.38 11.18
C ARG A 308 -0.73 15.95 10.66
N PHE A 309 -1.98 15.49 10.58
CA PHE A 309 -2.30 14.18 9.99
C PHE A 309 -2.03 14.15 8.49
N LEU A 310 -2.25 15.26 7.78
CA LEU A 310 -1.86 15.40 6.37
C LEU A 310 -0.34 15.63 6.24
N LEU A 311 0.20 16.56 7.01
CA LEU A 311 1.60 16.97 6.90
C LEU A 311 2.60 15.84 7.20
N SER A 312 2.23 14.88 8.04
CA SER A 312 3.09 13.71 8.33
C SER A 312 3.08 12.64 7.23
N LYS A 313 2.17 12.72 6.25
CA LYS A 313 2.03 11.75 5.16
C LYS A 313 2.63 12.25 3.83
N VAL A 314 2.66 13.57 3.63
CA VAL A 314 3.19 14.18 2.41
C VAL A 314 4.71 14.04 2.28
N ASN A 315 5.19 13.98 1.05
CA ASN A 315 6.60 14.10 0.72
C ASN A 315 7.09 15.52 1.05
N PRO A 316 8.16 15.68 1.86
CA PRO A 316 8.71 16.98 2.22
C PRO A 316 9.61 17.51 1.09
N SER A 317 9.06 17.82 -0.08
CA SER A 317 9.82 18.43 -1.20
C SER A 317 10.23 19.88 -0.89
N LEU A 318 9.44 20.56 -0.08
CA LEU A 318 9.70 21.89 0.44
C LEU A 318 10.00 21.79 1.94
N THR A 319 11.28 21.90 2.31
CA THR A 319 11.73 21.86 3.70
C THR A 319 12.24 23.22 4.18
N HIS A 320 12.29 23.39 5.50
CA HIS A 320 12.84 24.57 6.16
C HIS A 320 14.32 24.85 5.82
N ASN A 321 15.05 23.85 5.33
CA ASN A 321 16.45 23.97 4.92
C ASN A 321 16.62 24.46 3.48
N ASN A 322 15.54 24.60 2.70
CA ASN A 322 15.60 25.00 1.31
C ASN A 322 15.24 26.50 1.16
N PRO A 323 16.17 27.39 0.76
CA PRO A 323 15.93 28.85 0.72
C PRO A 323 14.85 29.29 -0.29
N TYR A 324 14.40 28.41 -1.18
CA TYR A 324 13.31 28.64 -2.14
C TYR A 324 11.93 28.16 -1.65
N ALA A 325 11.80 27.72 -0.39
CA ALA A 325 10.54 27.17 0.14
C ALA A 325 9.39 28.18 0.25
N SER A 326 9.63 29.49 0.07
CA SER A 326 8.59 30.51 0.27
C SER A 326 7.60 30.67 -0.88
N GLU A 327 7.82 30.09 -2.06
CA GLU A 327 6.99 30.37 -3.25
C GLU A 327 6.14 29.17 -3.76
N GLY A 328 6.25 27.98 -3.15
CA GLY A 328 5.73 26.75 -3.78
C GLY A 328 4.72 25.89 -3.01
N GLY A 329 4.40 26.18 -1.75
CA GLY A 329 3.52 25.34 -0.93
C GLY A 329 3.79 25.45 0.57
N ALA A 330 3.18 24.58 1.37
CA ALA A 330 3.37 24.57 2.83
C ALA A 330 4.67 23.79 3.20
N PRO A 331 5.71 24.44 3.78
CA PRO A 331 6.93 23.74 4.15
C PRO A 331 6.67 22.77 5.30
N VAL A 332 7.26 21.57 5.21
CA VAL A 332 7.22 20.58 6.30
C VAL A 332 8.52 20.64 7.09
N PHE A 333 8.38 20.74 8.42
CA PHE A 333 9.50 20.73 9.35
C PHE A 333 9.90 19.28 9.67
N THR A 334 10.71 18.68 8.81
CA THR A 334 11.28 17.34 9.01
C THR A 334 12.69 17.26 8.44
N ASP A 335 13.48 16.33 9.00
CA ASP A 335 14.79 15.90 8.47
C ASP A 335 14.67 14.66 7.56
N ASP A 336 13.45 14.19 7.31
CA ASP A 336 13.19 13.08 6.39
C ASP A 336 13.63 13.42 4.96
N VAL A 337 14.18 12.42 4.29
CA VAL A 337 14.61 12.52 2.89
C VAL A 337 13.39 12.63 1.98
N SER A 338 13.45 13.53 0.99
CA SER A 338 12.43 13.66 -0.06
C SER A 338 12.52 12.50 -1.07
N LEU A 339 11.39 12.18 -1.71
CA LEU A 339 11.30 11.20 -2.80
C LEU A 339 12.26 11.48 -3.95
#